data_AF-A0A0K1QYN5-F1
#
_entry.id   AF-A0A0K1QYN5-F1
#
_cell.length_a   1.000
_cell.length_b   1.000
_cell.length_c   1.000
_cell.angle_alpha   90.00
_cell.angle_beta   90.00
_cell.angle_gamma   90.00
#
_symmetry.space_group_name_H-M   'P 1'
#
loop_
_entity.id
_entity.type
_entity.pdbx_description
1 polymer ?
#
loop_
_entity_poly.entity_id
_entity_poly.type
_entity_poly.pdbx_seq_one_letter_code
_entity_poly.pdbx_strand_id
1 'polypeptide(L)' 'MSKVGHESWDEIYAGHFQINVDGWEISIYNDCDQLDYCEKCISPDGRHWSFDSGDRFGTDPIALLSVWEHQMLEKLLKAL' A
#
# COMPACT_ATOMS: atom_id res chain seq x y z
N MET A 1 -12.24 -1.78 -0.67
CA MET A 1 -11.04 -1.31 0.04
C MET A 1 -11.48 -0.68 1.35
N SER A 2 -10.84 -1.03 2.45
CA SER A 2 -11.08 -0.45 3.77
C SER A 2 -9.76 -0.31 4.53
N LYS A 3 -9.63 0.72 5.36
CA LYS A 3 -8.52 0.87 6.29
C LYS A 3 -8.59 -0.19 7.41
N VAL A 4 -7.44 -0.70 7.85
CA VAL A 4 -7.34 -1.66 8.98
C VAL A 4 -7.19 -0.93 10.34
N GLY A 5 -6.51 0.23 10.36
CA GLY A 5 -6.29 1.05 11.57
C GLY A 5 -7.34 2.15 11.81
N HIS A 6 -7.06 3.03 12.77
CA HIS A 6 -7.91 4.19 13.08
C HIS A 6 -7.44 5.49 12.40
N GLU A 7 -6.13 5.66 12.23
CA GLU A 7 -5.52 6.88 11.72
C GLU A 7 -5.80 7.09 10.23
N SER A 8 -6.22 8.28 9.81
CA SER A 8 -6.40 8.60 8.39
C SER A 8 -5.06 8.73 7.66
N TRP A 9 -5.11 8.79 6.33
CA TRP A 9 -3.93 9.05 5.51
C TRP A 9 -3.20 10.35 5.93
N ASP A 10 -3.96 11.42 6.12
CA ASP A 10 -3.43 12.75 6.51
C ASP A 10 -2.85 12.74 7.94
N GLU A 11 -3.42 11.97 8.86
CA GLU A 11 -2.93 11.85 10.24
C GLU A 11 -1.59 11.12 10.30
N ILE A 12 -1.39 10.10 9.46
CA ILE A 12 -0.12 9.39 9.38
C ILE A 12 0.98 10.28 8.81
N TYR A 13 0.68 11.06 7.75
CA TYR A 13 1.57 11.99 7.04
C TYR A 13 2.86 11.37 6.46
N ALA A 14 3.64 10.64 7.24
CA ALA A 14 4.80 9.85 6.85
C ALA A 14 4.83 8.54 7.67
N GLY A 15 4.53 7.40 7.03
CA GLY A 15 4.48 6.11 7.71
C GLY A 15 3.65 5.05 6.97
N HIS A 16 3.51 3.87 7.59
CA HIS A 16 2.75 2.76 7.00
C HIS A 16 1.24 2.95 7.15
N PHE A 17 0.52 2.80 6.04
CA PHE A 17 -0.93 2.79 5.94
C PHE A 17 -1.42 1.38 5.55
N GLN A 18 -2.17 0.74 6.44
CA GLN A 18 -2.67 -0.62 6.23
C GLN A 18 -4.10 -0.63 5.70
N ILE A 19 -4.30 -1.34 4.59
CA ILE A 19 -5.60 -1.50 3.95
C ILE A 19 -5.93 -2.98 3.73
N ASN A 20 -7.23 -3.26 3.65
CA ASN A 20 -7.77 -4.51 3.15
C ASN A 20 -8.46 -4.29 1.80
N VAL A 21 -8.14 -5.13 0.81
CA VAL A 21 -8.77 -5.14 -0.51
C VAL A 21 -9.13 -6.58 -0.86
N ASP A 22 -10.43 -6.90 -0.87
CA ASP A 22 -10.93 -8.23 -1.24
C ASP A 22 -10.22 -9.38 -0.48
N GLY A 23 -9.95 -9.17 0.81
CA GLY A 23 -9.27 -10.12 1.68
C GLY A 23 -7.73 -10.06 1.64
N TRP A 24 -7.13 -9.26 0.75
CA TRP A 24 -5.71 -8.96 0.77
C TRP A 24 -5.40 -7.92 1.84
N GLU A 25 -4.43 -8.18 2.69
CA GLU A 25 -3.87 -7.19 3.61
C GLU A 25 -2.63 -6.57 2.98
N ILE A 26 -2.64 -5.25 2.81
CA ILE A 26 -1.60 -4.51 2.11
C ILE A 26 -1.10 -3.38 3.02
N SER A 27 0.21 -3.29 3.19
CA SER A 27 0.89 -2.21 3.89
C SER A 27 1.58 -1.33 2.86
N ILE A 28 1.12 -0.08 2.75
CA ILE A 28 1.65 0.92 1.81
C ILE A 28 2.38 1.99 2.64
N TYR A 29 3.46 2.56 2.12
CA TYR A 29 4.12 3.69 2.76
C TYR A 29 3.58 5.02 2.20
N ASN A 30 3.15 5.88 3.11
CA ASN A 30 2.87 7.28 2.84
C ASN A 30 4.16 8.06 3.13
N ASP A 31 4.68 8.81 2.16
CA ASP A 31 5.81 9.73 2.35
C ASP A 31 5.35 11.17 2.16
N CYS A 32 5.22 11.90 3.26
CA CYS A 32 4.84 13.31 3.27
C CYS A 32 3.57 13.61 2.44
N ASP A 33 2.50 12.84 2.67
CA ASP A 33 1.23 12.87 1.94
C ASP A 33 1.28 12.33 0.49
N GLN A 34 2.31 11.57 0.12
CA GLN A 34 2.43 10.96 -1.22
C GLN A 34 2.49 9.44 -1.15
N LEU A 35 1.87 8.80 -2.15
CA LEU A 35 1.96 7.35 -2.32
C LEU A 35 3.36 6.95 -2.79
N ASP A 36 4.13 6.28 -1.94
CA ASP A 36 5.54 5.93 -2.20
C ASP A 36 5.69 4.48 -2.70
N TYR A 37 5.72 3.49 -1.80
CA TYR A 37 5.88 2.07 -2.16
C TYR A 37 4.94 1.15 -1.37
N CYS A 38 4.79 -0.09 -1.85
CA CYS A 38 4.16 -1.17 -1.09
C CYS A 38 5.20 -1.92 -0.27
N GLU A 39 5.06 -1.91 1.05
CA GLU A 39 5.96 -2.60 1.98
C GLU A 39 5.68 -4.11 2.03
N LYS A 40 4.41 -4.50 2.08
CA LYS A 40 4.00 -5.88 2.30
C LYS A 40 2.60 -6.17 1.77
N CYS A 41 2.41 -7.37 1.22
CA CYS A 41 1.11 -7.93 0.86
C CYS A 41 0.94 -9.31 1.48
N ILE A 42 -0.25 -9.57 2.03
CA ILE A 42 -0.69 -10.89 2.48
C ILE A 42 -1.94 -11.25 1.69
N SER A 43 -1.89 -12.36 0.98
CA SER A 43 -3.04 -12.87 0.25
C SER A 43 -4.07 -13.50 1.20
N PRO A 44 -5.34 -13.65 0.76
CA PRO A 44 -6.37 -14.32 1.55
C PRO A 44 -6.02 -15.76 1.93
N ASP A 45 -5.16 -16.43 1.17
CA ASP A 45 -4.66 -17.78 1.44
C ASP A 45 -3.37 -17.81 2.29
N GLY A 46 -2.90 -16.65 2.78
CA GLY A 46 -1.76 -16.53 3.70
C GLY A 46 -0.39 -16.53 3.04
N ARG A 47 -0.29 -16.40 1.72
CA ARG A 47 1.00 -16.12 1.04
C ARG A 47 1.44 -14.70 1.35
N HIS A 48 2.75 -14.55 1.52
CA HIS A 48 3.36 -13.29 1.92
C HIS A 48 4.32 -12.81 0.85
N TRP A 49 4.26 -11.52 0.55
CA TRP A 49 5.26 -10.80 -0.22
C TRP A 49 5.69 -9.56 0.60
N SER A 50 6.97 -9.23 0.59
CA SER A 50 7.49 -8.01 1.22
C SER A 50 8.58 -7.36 0.37
N PHE A 51 8.70 -6.04 0.47
CA PHE A 51 9.66 -5.25 -0.29
C PHE A 51 11.11 -5.71 -0.06
N ASP A 52 11.48 -6.01 1.20
CA ASP A 52 12.83 -6.49 1.58
C ASP A 52 13.04 -8.02 1.41
N SER A 53 12.09 -8.76 0.82
CA SER A 53 12.24 -10.22 0.70
C SER A 53 13.38 -10.67 -0.24
N GLY A 54 14.07 -9.75 -0.91
CA GLY A 54 15.32 -10.00 -1.64
C GLY A 54 15.15 -10.92 -2.85
N ASP A 55 13.93 -11.29 -3.22
CA ASP A 55 13.69 -12.14 -4.36
C ASP A 55 14.02 -11.36 -5.64
N ARG A 56 14.58 -12.06 -6.63
CA ARG A 56 15.20 -11.45 -7.83
C ARG A 56 14.23 -10.64 -8.70
N PHE A 57 12.95 -10.65 -8.35
CA PHE A 57 11.80 -9.99 -8.97
C PHE A 57 11.02 -9.10 -7.98
N GLY A 58 11.62 -8.69 -6.86
CA GLY A 58 11.03 -7.81 -5.83
C GLY A 58 10.80 -6.38 -6.32
N THR A 59 10.12 -6.22 -7.44
CA THR A 59 9.65 -4.94 -7.94
C THR A 59 8.46 -4.51 -7.10
N ASP A 60 8.55 -3.30 -6.56
CA ASP A 60 7.43 -2.66 -5.88
C ASP A 60 6.19 -2.63 -6.79
N PRO A 61 5.06 -3.21 -6.36
CA PRO A 61 3.79 -3.12 -7.06
C PRO A 61 3.36 -1.68 -7.37
N ILE A 62 3.69 -0.70 -6.53
CA ILE A 62 3.36 0.71 -6.77
C ILE A 62 4.16 1.25 -7.96
N ALA A 63 5.43 0.87 -8.10
CA ALA A 63 6.27 1.24 -9.24
C ALA A 63 5.82 0.64 -10.59
N LEU A 64 4.95 -0.38 -10.58
CA LEU A 64 4.37 -0.97 -11.80
C LEU A 64 3.13 -0.23 -12.30
N LEU A 65 2.56 0.67 -11.49
CA LEU A 65 1.37 1.42 -11.85
C LEU A 65 1.70 2.47 -12.92
N SER A 66 0.78 2.65 -13.87
CA SER A 66 0.81 3.86 -14.69
C SER A 66 0.60 5.11 -13.84
N VAL A 67 0.97 6.27 -14.37
CA VAL A 67 0.74 7.56 -13.70
C VAL A 67 -0.73 7.76 -13.30
N TRP A 68 -1.67 7.30 -14.13
CA TRP A 68 -3.10 7.42 -13.83
C TRP A 68 -3.53 6.47 -12.70
N GLU A 69 -3.08 5.22 -12.72
CA GLU A 69 -3.40 4.24 -11.67
C GLU A 69 -2.82 4.65 -10.32
N HIS A 70 -1.58 5.15 -10.31
CA HIS A 70 -0.93 5.69 -9.11
C HIS A 70 -1.74 6.84 -8.50
N GLN A 71 -2.10 7.85 -9.30
CA GLN A 71 -2.91 8.98 -8.84
C GLN A 71 -4.32 8.58 -8.38
N MET A 72 -4.93 7.59 -9.04
CA MET A 72 -6.24 7.09 -8.65
C MET A 72 -6.16 6.35 -7.32
N LEU A 73 -5.14 5.51 -7.14
CA LEU A 73 -4.91 4.80 -5.88
C LEU A 73 -4.66 5.78 -4.73
N GLU A 74 -3.79 6.77 -4.90
CA GLU A 74 -3.53 7.78 -3.87
C GLU A 74 -4.83 8.50 -3.44
N LYS A 75 -5.69 8.89 -4.39
CA LYS A 75 -6.99 9.50 -4.09
C LYS A 75 -7.92 8.58 -3.30
N LEU A 76 -7.92 7.28 -3.61
CA LEU A 76 -8.71 6.30 -2.87
C LEU A 76 -8.18 6.15 -1.44
N LEU A 77 -6.86 6.10 -1.26
CA LEU A 77 -6.23 5.99 0.06
C LEU A 77 -6.52 7.21 0.94
N LYS A 78 -6.45 8.42 0.37
CA LYS A 78 -6.80 9.68 1.04
C LYS A 78 -8.27 9.77 1.47
N ALA A 79 -9.15 8.98 0.89
CA ALA A 79 -10.58 8.98 1.20
C ALA A 79 -10.99 7.97 2.31
N LEU A 80 -10.03 7.20 2.87
CA LEU A 80 -10.25 6.17 3.91
C LEU A 80 -9.92 6.66 5.32
#